data_AF-A0A454CP64-F1
#
_entry.id   AF-A0A454CP64-F1
#
_cell.length_a   1.000
_cell.length_b   1.000
_cell.length_c   1.000
_cell.angle_alpha   90.00
_cell.angle_beta   90.00
_cell.angle_gamma   90.00
#
_symmetry.space_group_name_H-M   'P 1'
#
loop_
_entity.id
_entity.type
_entity.pdbx_description
1 polymer ?
#
loop_
_entity_poly.entity_id
_entity_poly.type
_entity_poly.pdbx_seq_one_letter_code
_entity_poly.pdbx_strand_id
1 'polypeptide(L)'
;MVKNGLMEEGDTLYSPTNISLLHHVNAALRAHVLFERNVDYIVNDDGEVVIVDEHTGRTMPGRRWSEGLHQAVEAKEGVKIQNENQTLASITFQNYFRLYEKLSGMTGTADTEAFEFQSIYGLETVVIPTNKPMIRNDMPDVVYRTEAEKFAAIIEDIKERVEKGQPSLVGTVSIEKSELLSNALKKAKIKHNVLNAKFHEREAEIVAEAGTPGAVTIATNMAGRGTDIVLGGSWQAKVEALQDPTKEQIDAIKAEWKQVHDQVLESGGLHIIGTERHESRRIDNQLRGRSGRQGDAGSSRFYLSMEDSLLRIFTSDRMASLIQSGMEEGEAIESKMLSRSIEKAQRKVEGRN
;
A
#
# COMPACT_ATOMS: atom_id res chain seq x y z
N MET A 1 -15.95 -18.63 -47.31
CA MET A 1 -14.80 -19.36 -46.70
C MET A 1 -14.18 -20.30 -47.72
N VAL A 2 -14.92 -21.28 -48.27
CA VAL A 2 -14.42 -22.15 -49.37
C VAL A 2 -13.95 -21.35 -50.59
N LYS A 3 -14.74 -20.38 -51.08
CA LYS A 3 -14.35 -19.50 -52.20
C LYS A 3 -13.09 -18.67 -51.95
N ASN A 4 -12.72 -18.41 -50.69
CA ASN A 4 -11.54 -17.65 -50.31
C ASN A 4 -10.37 -18.56 -49.91
N GLY A 5 -10.47 -19.88 -50.14
CA GLY A 5 -9.43 -20.85 -49.79
C GLY A 5 -9.21 -21.07 -48.30
N LEU A 6 -10.13 -20.61 -47.44
CA LEU A 6 -10.00 -20.70 -45.98
C LEU A 6 -10.51 -22.03 -45.40
N MET A 7 -11.21 -22.84 -46.19
CA MET A 7 -11.79 -24.13 -45.78
C MET A 7 -11.90 -25.05 -47.00
N GLU A 8 -11.65 -26.34 -46.83
CA GLU A 8 -11.78 -27.34 -47.91
C GLU A 8 -13.25 -27.58 -48.31
N GLU A 9 -13.44 -28.03 -49.54
CA GLU A 9 -14.76 -28.31 -50.08
C GLU A 9 -15.30 -29.63 -49.50
N GLY A 10 -16.40 -29.55 -48.74
CA GLY A 10 -16.99 -30.68 -48.01
C GLY A 10 -16.64 -30.73 -46.51
N ASP A 11 -15.74 -29.86 -46.03
CA ASP A 11 -15.39 -29.75 -44.62
C ASP A 11 -16.37 -28.86 -43.84
N THR A 12 -16.37 -28.97 -42.50
CA THR A 12 -17.27 -28.22 -41.62
C THR A 12 -16.51 -27.25 -40.72
N LEU A 13 -17.17 -26.15 -40.34
CA LEU A 13 -16.62 -25.16 -39.40
C LEU A 13 -16.32 -25.73 -38.01
N TYR A 14 -16.94 -26.85 -37.63
CA TYR A 14 -16.74 -27.53 -36.36
C TYR A 14 -15.65 -28.61 -36.42
N SER A 15 -15.00 -28.78 -37.57
CA SER A 15 -13.87 -29.70 -37.71
C SER A 15 -12.70 -29.25 -36.84
N PRO A 16 -11.94 -30.17 -36.20
CA PRO A 16 -10.78 -29.83 -35.38
C PRO A 16 -9.72 -28.99 -36.10
N THR A 17 -9.60 -29.13 -37.42
CA THR A 17 -8.70 -28.37 -38.28
C THR A 17 -9.11 -26.89 -38.43
N ASN A 18 -10.39 -26.57 -38.21
CA ASN A 18 -10.97 -25.25 -38.45
C ASN A 18 -11.24 -24.46 -37.15
N ILE A 19 -10.79 -24.93 -35.98
CA ILE A 19 -11.04 -24.29 -34.68
C ILE A 19 -10.58 -22.82 -34.67
N SER A 20 -9.39 -22.54 -35.22
CA SER A 20 -8.86 -21.16 -35.32
C SER A 20 -9.73 -20.29 -36.22
N LEU A 21 -10.20 -20.83 -37.36
CA LEU A 21 -11.10 -20.12 -38.26
C LEU A 21 -12.45 -19.83 -37.59
N LEU A 22 -13.03 -20.81 -36.91
CA LEU A 22 -14.28 -20.66 -36.16
C LEU A 22 -14.16 -19.55 -35.08
N HIS A 23 -13.03 -19.51 -34.38
CA HIS A 23 -12.75 -18.46 -33.40
C HIS A 23 -12.73 -17.06 -34.05
N HIS A 24 -11.99 -16.88 -35.15
CA HIS A 24 -11.96 -15.60 -35.88
C HIS A 24 -13.33 -15.19 -36.43
N VAL A 25 -14.12 -16.15 -36.93
CA VAL A 25 -15.46 -15.89 -37.46
C VAL A 25 -16.41 -15.43 -36.36
N ASN A 26 -16.36 -16.08 -35.19
CA ASN A 26 -17.15 -15.65 -34.05
C ASN A 26 -16.73 -14.26 -33.54
N ALA A 27 -15.42 -13.97 -33.49
CA ALA A 27 -14.92 -12.64 -33.14
C ALA A 27 -15.39 -11.57 -34.14
N ALA A 28 -15.33 -11.86 -35.44
CA ALA A 28 -15.82 -10.97 -36.49
C ALA A 28 -17.33 -10.73 -36.39
N LEU A 29 -18.13 -11.79 -36.21
CA LEU A 29 -19.58 -11.66 -36.03
C LEU A 29 -19.92 -10.80 -34.80
N ARG A 30 -19.24 -11.01 -33.67
CA ARG A 30 -19.40 -10.18 -32.48
C ARG A 30 -19.04 -8.73 -32.79
N ALA A 31 -17.88 -8.47 -33.40
CA ALA A 31 -17.46 -7.12 -33.77
C ALA A 31 -18.44 -6.41 -34.71
N HIS A 32 -19.06 -7.13 -35.65
CA HIS A 32 -20.01 -6.56 -36.61
C HIS A 32 -21.42 -6.35 -36.05
N VAL A 33 -21.88 -7.24 -35.15
CA VAL A 33 -23.29 -7.26 -34.70
C VAL A 33 -23.47 -6.67 -33.31
N LEU A 34 -22.50 -6.83 -32.40
CA LEU A 34 -22.63 -6.46 -30.99
C LEU A 34 -21.90 -5.17 -30.62
N PHE A 35 -20.97 -4.70 -31.45
CA PHE A 35 -20.16 -3.52 -31.16
C PHE A 35 -20.41 -2.44 -32.20
N GLU A 36 -20.85 -1.27 -31.75
CA GLU A 36 -21.20 -0.13 -32.57
C GLU A 36 -20.17 1.00 -32.45
N ARG A 37 -19.80 1.55 -33.61
CA ARG A 37 -18.91 2.71 -33.69
C ARG A 37 -19.62 3.94 -33.14
N ASN A 38 -18.88 4.75 -32.37
CA ASN A 38 -19.32 5.91 -31.61
C ASN A 38 -20.24 5.60 -30.41
N VAL A 39 -20.41 4.34 -30.05
CA VAL A 39 -21.12 3.90 -28.83
C VAL A 39 -20.15 3.11 -27.96
N ASP A 40 -19.71 1.95 -28.43
CA ASP A 40 -18.82 1.06 -27.68
C ASP A 40 -17.33 1.38 -27.90
N TYR A 41 -17.01 2.00 -29.02
CA TYR A 41 -15.66 2.45 -29.37
C TYR A 41 -15.67 3.60 -30.35
N ILE A 42 -14.54 4.30 -30.42
CA ILE A 42 -14.24 5.27 -31.46
C ILE A 42 -12.95 4.88 -32.19
N VAL A 43 -12.78 5.41 -33.39
CA VAL A 43 -11.51 5.34 -34.12
C VAL A 43 -10.91 6.75 -34.06
N ASN A 44 -9.73 6.87 -33.44
CA ASN A 44 -9.04 8.16 -33.30
C ASN A 44 -8.43 8.61 -34.63
N ASP A 45 -7.97 9.87 -34.69
CA ASP A 45 -7.30 10.45 -35.86
C ASP A 45 -6.02 9.68 -36.26
N ASP A 46 -5.37 9.01 -35.31
CA ASP A 46 -4.20 8.15 -35.53
C ASP A 46 -4.56 6.76 -36.09
N GLY A 47 -5.85 6.47 -36.31
CA GLY A 47 -6.34 5.20 -36.83
C GLY A 47 -6.36 4.06 -35.80
N GLU A 48 -6.42 4.37 -34.50
CA GLU A 48 -6.50 3.38 -33.42
C GLU A 48 -7.93 3.23 -32.89
N VAL A 49 -8.34 1.99 -32.60
CA VAL A 49 -9.63 1.69 -31.96
C VAL A 49 -9.49 1.94 -30.45
N VAL A 50 -10.30 2.86 -29.92
CA VAL A 50 -10.33 3.18 -28.49
C VAL A 50 -11.69 2.85 -27.91
N ILE A 51 -11.70 2.02 -26.86
CA ILE A 51 -12.93 1.59 -26.19
C ILE A 51 -13.55 2.78 -25.46
N VAL A 52 -14.87 2.91 -25.56
CA VAL A 52 -15.67 3.87 -24.79
C VAL A 52 -16.35 3.13 -23.66
N ASP A 53 -16.26 3.68 -22.45
CA ASP A 53 -16.95 3.15 -21.28
C ASP A 53 -18.45 3.44 -21.39
N GLU A 54 -19.28 2.39 -21.39
CA GLU A 54 -20.74 2.48 -21.57
C GLU A 54 -21.44 3.33 -20.50
N HIS A 55 -20.89 3.41 -19.28
CA HIS A 55 -21.53 4.10 -18.16
C HIS A 55 -21.13 5.57 -18.09
N THR A 56 -19.90 5.90 -18.49
CA THR A 56 -19.34 7.24 -18.33
C THR A 56 -19.13 7.98 -19.65
N GLY A 57 -19.20 7.29 -20.79
CA GLY A 57 -18.89 7.83 -22.11
C GLY A 57 -17.43 8.22 -22.29
N ARG A 58 -16.54 7.83 -21.37
CA ARG A 58 -15.12 8.18 -21.40
C ARG A 58 -14.35 7.20 -22.28
N THR A 59 -13.39 7.72 -23.03
CA THR A 59 -12.44 6.90 -23.80
C THR A 59 -11.43 6.24 -22.86
N MET A 60 -11.12 4.97 -23.12
CA MET A 60 -10.20 4.16 -22.32
C MET A 60 -8.96 3.80 -23.15
N PRO A 61 -8.01 4.74 -23.34
CA PRO A 61 -6.79 4.48 -24.10
C PRO A 61 -5.94 3.38 -23.44
N GLY A 62 -5.37 2.49 -24.27
CA GLY A 62 -4.54 1.37 -23.82
C GLY A 62 -5.30 0.11 -23.38
N ARG A 63 -6.64 0.16 -23.27
CA ARG A 63 -7.46 -1.04 -23.06
C ARG A 63 -7.79 -1.70 -24.39
N ARG A 64 -7.74 -3.04 -24.41
CA ARG A 64 -8.12 -3.87 -25.55
C ARG A 64 -9.09 -4.96 -25.10
N TRP A 65 -9.98 -5.38 -26.00
CA TRP A 65 -10.79 -6.58 -25.78
C TRP A 65 -9.97 -7.83 -26.09
N SER A 66 -10.10 -8.86 -25.26
CA SER A 66 -9.44 -10.16 -25.40
C SER A 66 -10.10 -11.05 -26.46
N GLU A 67 -9.54 -12.24 -26.70
CA GLU A 67 -10.11 -13.30 -27.56
C GLU A 67 -10.27 -12.85 -29.03
N GLY A 68 -9.26 -12.12 -29.54
CA GLY A 68 -9.24 -11.64 -30.93
C GLY A 68 -10.31 -10.59 -31.29
N LEU A 69 -11.17 -10.19 -30.35
CA LEU A 69 -12.29 -9.28 -30.61
C LEU A 69 -11.80 -7.88 -31.01
N HIS A 70 -10.73 -7.37 -30.38
CA HIS A 70 -10.21 -6.06 -30.71
C HIS A 70 -9.63 -6.03 -32.13
N GLN A 71 -8.92 -7.08 -32.53
CA GLN A 71 -8.41 -7.26 -33.90
C GLN A 71 -9.55 -7.39 -34.91
N ALA A 72 -10.66 -8.03 -34.53
CA ALA A 72 -11.84 -8.12 -35.38
C ALA A 72 -12.51 -6.75 -35.59
N VAL A 73 -12.55 -5.89 -34.56
CA VAL A 73 -13.03 -4.50 -34.69
C VAL A 73 -12.06 -3.66 -35.52
N GLU A 74 -10.74 -3.81 -35.30
CA GLU A 74 -9.71 -3.16 -36.13
C GLU A 74 -9.88 -3.54 -37.62
N ALA A 75 -10.09 -4.83 -37.91
CA ALA A 75 -10.34 -5.33 -39.25
C ALA A 75 -11.65 -4.80 -39.85
N LYS A 76 -12.73 -4.74 -39.05
CA LYS A 76 -14.04 -4.19 -39.45
C LYS A 76 -13.92 -2.73 -39.87
N GLU A 77 -13.15 -1.92 -39.15
CA GLU A 77 -12.97 -0.49 -39.45
C GLU A 77 -11.88 -0.22 -40.49
N GLY A 78 -11.20 -1.26 -40.97
CA GLY A 78 -10.13 -1.15 -41.97
C GLY A 78 -8.87 -0.46 -41.45
N VAL A 79 -8.66 -0.45 -40.14
CA VAL A 79 -7.47 0.13 -39.52
C VAL A 79 -6.34 -0.89 -39.42
N LYS A 80 -5.13 -0.42 -39.07
CA LYS A 80 -3.97 -1.28 -38.90
C LYS A 80 -4.20 -2.24 -37.73
N ILE A 81 -4.37 -3.52 -38.05
CA ILE A 81 -4.50 -4.58 -37.05
C ILE A 81 -3.19 -4.66 -36.27
N GLN A 82 -3.27 -4.49 -34.95
CA GLN A 82 -2.12 -4.64 -34.08
C GLN A 82 -2.06 -6.08 -33.57
N ASN A 83 -0.86 -6.63 -33.46
CA ASN A 83 -0.68 -7.99 -32.95
C ASN A 83 -1.16 -8.08 -31.51
N GLU A 84 -1.79 -9.21 -31.17
CA GLU A 84 -2.14 -9.50 -29.80
C GLU A 84 -0.87 -9.61 -28.94
N ASN A 85 -0.89 -9.00 -27.77
CA ASN A 85 0.14 -9.25 -26.76
C ASN A 85 -0.04 -10.67 -26.24
N GLN A 86 0.70 -11.62 -26.79
CA GLN A 86 0.69 -13.00 -26.33
C GLN A 86 1.60 -13.16 -25.12
N THR A 87 1.08 -13.72 -24.02
CA THR A 87 1.92 -14.14 -22.89
C THR A 87 2.75 -15.37 -23.28
N LEU A 88 4.06 -15.18 -23.51
CA LEU A 88 4.98 -16.27 -23.87
C LEU A 88 5.33 -17.17 -22.68
N ALA A 89 5.43 -16.59 -21.49
CA ALA A 89 5.74 -17.30 -20.25
C ALA A 89 5.06 -16.61 -19.07
N SER A 90 4.56 -17.40 -18.12
CA SER A 90 4.03 -16.91 -16.85
C SER A 90 4.34 -17.91 -15.74
N ILE A 91 4.62 -17.39 -14.55
CA ILE A 91 4.75 -18.18 -13.33
C ILE A 91 4.30 -17.31 -12.16
N THR A 92 3.59 -17.90 -11.21
CA THR A 92 3.23 -17.22 -9.97
C THR A 92 4.43 -17.22 -9.02
N PHE A 93 4.55 -16.23 -8.13
CA PHE A 93 5.62 -16.23 -7.12
C PHE A 93 5.59 -17.49 -6.25
N GLN A 94 4.40 -17.99 -5.92
CA GLN A 94 4.20 -19.22 -5.17
C GLN A 94 4.89 -20.40 -5.87
N ASN A 95 4.62 -20.59 -7.17
CA ASN A 95 5.23 -21.68 -7.92
C ASN A 95 6.72 -21.45 -8.19
N TYR A 96 7.12 -20.20 -8.42
CA TYR A 96 8.52 -19.83 -8.65
C TYR A 96 9.41 -20.17 -7.44
N PHE A 97 9.00 -19.78 -6.23
CA PHE A 97 9.78 -20.08 -5.02
C PHE A 97 9.81 -21.57 -4.67
N ARG A 98 8.79 -22.35 -5.09
CA ARG A 98 8.79 -23.81 -4.91
C ARG A 98 9.80 -24.54 -5.80
N LEU A 99 10.37 -23.89 -6.81
CA LEU A 99 11.43 -24.48 -7.64
C LEU A 99 12.78 -24.55 -6.92
N TYR A 100 12.97 -23.77 -5.85
CA TYR A 100 14.23 -23.74 -5.11
C TYR A 100 14.38 -24.99 -4.25
N GLU A 101 15.55 -25.63 -4.32
CA GLU A 101 15.87 -26.80 -3.48
C GLU A 101 15.83 -26.47 -1.97
N LYS A 102 16.23 -25.25 -1.62
CA LYS A 102 16.20 -24.74 -0.25
C LYS A 102 15.58 -23.34 -0.24
N LEU A 103 14.47 -23.21 0.48
CA LEU A 103 13.76 -21.96 0.67
C LEU A 103 13.79 -21.57 2.16
N SER A 104 14.09 -20.31 2.44
CA SER A 104 14.04 -19.73 3.78
C SER A 104 13.74 -18.24 3.67
N GLY A 105 13.20 -17.65 4.73
CA GLY A 105 12.84 -16.23 4.75
C GLY A 105 12.92 -15.63 6.14
N MET A 106 12.99 -14.31 6.21
CA MET A 106 13.01 -13.57 7.47
C MET A 106 12.07 -12.36 7.38
N THR A 107 11.33 -12.12 8.46
CA THR A 107 10.45 -10.97 8.61
C THR A 107 10.08 -10.81 10.08
N GLY A 108 9.79 -9.59 10.53
CA GLY A 108 9.33 -9.32 11.89
C GLY A 108 7.85 -9.65 12.15
N THR A 109 7.10 -10.09 11.12
CA THR A 109 5.63 -10.25 11.20
C THR A 109 5.13 -11.53 10.51
N ALA A 110 5.93 -12.60 10.48
CA ALA A 110 5.53 -13.88 9.86
C ALA A 110 4.49 -14.66 10.67
N ASP A 111 4.43 -14.46 11.98
CA ASP A 111 3.63 -15.29 12.90
C ASP A 111 2.14 -15.34 12.54
N THR A 112 1.59 -14.23 12.03
CA THR A 112 0.17 -14.18 11.60
C THR A 112 -0.12 -15.06 10.40
N GLU A 113 0.88 -15.25 9.51
CA GLU A 113 0.76 -16.01 8.25
C GLU A 113 1.43 -17.39 8.34
N ALA A 114 1.80 -17.84 9.54
CA ALA A 114 2.55 -19.08 9.74
C ALA A 114 1.85 -20.31 9.11
N PHE A 115 0.52 -20.37 9.20
CA PHE A 115 -0.27 -21.42 8.57
C PHE A 115 -0.18 -21.38 7.03
N GLU A 116 -0.25 -20.19 6.44
CA GLU A 116 -0.15 -20.03 5.00
C GLU A 116 1.24 -20.43 4.50
N PHE A 117 2.31 -19.97 5.17
CA PHE A 117 3.69 -20.35 4.84
C PHE A 117 3.91 -21.86 4.89
N GLN A 118 3.37 -22.53 5.90
CA GLN A 118 3.45 -23.99 6.00
C GLN A 118 2.64 -24.68 4.88
N SER A 119 1.43 -24.22 4.60
CA SER A 119 0.55 -24.86 3.61
C SER A 119 1.03 -24.71 2.15
N ILE A 120 1.61 -23.54 1.80
CA ILE A 120 2.00 -23.22 0.42
C ILE A 120 3.44 -23.65 0.15
N TYR A 121 4.34 -23.37 1.10
CA TYR A 121 5.79 -23.53 0.91
C TYR A 121 6.41 -24.61 1.79
N GLY A 122 5.67 -25.19 2.74
CA GLY A 122 6.22 -26.12 3.73
C GLY A 122 7.20 -25.44 4.70
N LEU A 123 7.06 -24.12 4.91
CA LEU A 123 7.96 -23.34 5.75
C LEU A 123 7.41 -23.18 7.16
N GLU A 124 8.16 -23.70 8.14
CA GLU A 124 7.89 -23.48 9.55
C GLU A 124 8.26 -22.05 9.96
N THR A 125 7.38 -21.42 10.75
CA THR A 125 7.62 -20.08 11.30
C THR A 125 8.08 -20.19 12.74
N VAL A 126 9.30 -19.71 13.02
CA VAL A 126 9.88 -19.69 14.37
C VAL A 126 10.01 -18.24 14.84
N VAL A 127 9.39 -17.93 15.98
CA VAL A 127 9.50 -16.60 16.61
C VAL A 127 10.80 -16.52 17.41
N ILE A 128 11.77 -15.77 16.88
CA ILE A 128 13.04 -15.51 17.57
C ILE A 128 12.82 -14.42 18.65
N PRO A 129 13.25 -14.64 19.91
CA PRO A 129 13.19 -13.62 20.95
C PRO A 129 13.97 -12.36 20.58
N THR A 130 13.53 -11.20 21.06
CA THR A 130 14.24 -9.94 20.85
C THR A 130 15.51 -9.86 21.70
N ASN A 131 16.53 -9.16 21.18
CA ASN A 131 17.80 -8.94 21.89
C ASN A 131 17.62 -8.20 23.24
N LYS A 132 16.66 -7.28 23.29
CA LYS A 132 16.28 -6.52 24.49
C LYS A 132 14.77 -6.59 24.72
N PRO A 133 14.29 -6.42 25.96
CA PRO A 133 12.86 -6.37 26.27
C PRO A 133 12.16 -5.26 25.46
N MET A 134 11.00 -5.58 24.88
CA MET A 134 10.20 -4.62 24.13
C MET A 134 9.32 -3.82 25.10
N ILE A 135 9.50 -2.49 25.14
CA ILE A 135 8.81 -1.58 26.08
C ILE A 135 7.93 -0.54 25.38
N ARG A 136 7.67 -0.69 24.07
CA ARG A 136 6.82 0.23 23.29
C ARG A 136 5.41 0.27 23.88
N ASN A 137 4.89 1.47 24.06
CA ASN A 137 3.52 1.69 24.50
C ASN A 137 2.56 1.72 23.31
N ASP A 138 1.91 0.59 23.03
CA ASP A 138 0.84 0.51 22.03
C ASP A 138 -0.50 0.98 22.63
N MET A 139 -0.85 2.22 22.31
CA MET A 139 -2.05 2.88 22.80
C MET A 139 -3.31 2.33 22.11
N PRO A 140 -4.49 2.38 22.77
CA PRO A 140 -5.75 2.02 22.12
C PRO A 140 -6.03 2.88 20.89
N ASP A 141 -6.79 2.31 19.96
CA ASP A 141 -7.28 3.04 18.79
C ASP A 141 -8.27 4.13 19.24
N VAL A 142 -8.20 5.28 18.58
CA VAL A 142 -9.11 6.40 18.78
C VAL A 142 -10.00 6.53 17.56
N VAL A 143 -11.32 6.48 17.75
CA VAL A 143 -12.29 6.52 16.65
C VAL A 143 -13.12 7.80 16.70
N TYR A 144 -13.10 8.53 15.59
CA TYR A 144 -13.85 9.77 15.38
C TYR A 144 -15.07 9.55 14.49
N ARG A 145 -16.02 10.47 14.58
CA ARG A 145 -17.24 10.43 13.77
C ARG A 145 -16.94 10.76 12.31
N THR A 146 -16.13 11.78 12.06
CA THR A 146 -15.77 12.26 10.72
C THR A 146 -14.27 12.22 10.48
N GLU A 147 -13.89 12.17 9.21
CA GLU A 147 -12.50 12.27 8.81
C GLU A 147 -11.88 13.63 9.15
N ALA A 148 -12.66 14.72 9.13
CA ALA A 148 -12.18 16.05 9.50
C ALA A 148 -11.73 16.12 10.97
N GLU A 149 -12.53 15.58 11.90
CA GLU A 149 -12.17 15.51 13.32
C GLU A 149 -10.95 14.63 13.55
N LYS A 150 -10.88 13.48 12.86
CA LYS A 150 -9.71 12.59 12.87
C LYS A 150 -8.43 13.35 12.49
N PHE A 151 -8.45 14.10 11.39
CA PHE A 151 -7.29 14.87 10.94
C PHE A 151 -6.93 16.00 11.91
N ALA A 152 -7.92 16.71 12.47
CA ALA A 152 -7.68 17.74 13.46
C ALA A 152 -6.98 17.17 14.71
N ALA A 153 -7.44 16.02 15.20
CA ALA A 153 -6.83 15.34 16.35
C ALA A 153 -5.40 14.83 16.07
N ILE A 154 -5.15 14.31 14.86
CA ILE A 154 -3.80 13.92 14.43
C ILE A 154 -2.85 15.12 14.45
N ILE A 155 -3.31 16.28 13.94
CA ILE A 155 -2.49 17.49 13.89
C ILE A 155 -2.17 18.00 15.30
N GLU A 156 -3.15 17.97 16.21
CA GLU A 156 -2.93 18.41 17.59
C GLU A 156 -1.96 17.46 18.33
N ASP A 157 -2.10 16.14 18.17
CA ASP A 157 -1.13 15.20 18.74
C ASP A 157 0.27 15.45 18.17
N ILE A 158 0.44 15.57 16.85
CA ILE A 158 1.75 15.87 16.24
C ILE A 158 2.32 17.16 16.82
N LYS A 159 1.50 18.20 16.99
CA LYS A 159 1.94 19.49 17.53
C LYS A 159 2.44 19.35 18.96
N GLU A 160 1.70 18.68 19.84
CA GLU A 160 2.13 18.41 21.22
C GLU A 160 3.44 17.61 21.27
N ARG A 161 3.61 16.65 20.36
CA ARG A 161 4.82 15.80 20.27
C ARG A 161 6.02 16.63 19.83
N VAL A 162 5.85 17.45 18.81
CA VAL A 162 6.89 18.36 18.30
C VAL A 162 7.30 19.38 19.37
N GLU A 163 6.35 19.95 20.11
CA GLU A 163 6.63 20.87 21.23
C GLU A 163 7.47 20.20 22.33
N LYS A 164 7.28 18.89 22.56
CA LYS A 164 8.08 18.07 23.50
C LYS A 164 9.39 17.54 22.87
N GLY A 165 9.66 17.83 21.60
CA GLY A 165 10.82 17.32 20.87
C GLY A 165 10.73 15.83 20.49
N GLN A 166 9.54 15.22 20.55
CA GLN A 166 9.32 13.82 20.24
C GLN A 166 9.14 13.62 18.72
N PRO A 167 9.97 12.77 18.05
CA PRO A 167 9.80 12.48 16.63
C PRO A 167 8.54 11.67 16.36
N SER A 168 7.88 11.93 15.23
CA SER A 168 6.63 11.29 14.83
C SER A 168 6.68 10.76 13.39
N LEU A 169 6.27 9.50 13.21
CA LEU A 169 6.06 8.88 11.90
C LEU A 169 4.56 8.66 11.68
N VAL A 170 4.01 9.27 10.63
CA VAL A 170 2.59 9.18 10.27
C VAL A 170 2.41 8.27 9.07
N GLY A 171 1.74 7.13 9.26
CA GLY A 171 1.44 6.17 8.19
C GLY A 171 0.04 6.40 7.61
N THR A 172 -0.03 6.65 6.31
CA THR A 172 -1.27 6.79 5.54
C THR A 172 -1.43 5.64 4.54
N VAL A 173 -2.64 5.39 4.04
CA VAL A 173 -2.91 4.30 3.08
C VAL A 173 -2.82 4.74 1.61
N SER A 174 -2.84 6.05 1.33
CA SER A 174 -2.82 6.58 -0.03
C SER A 174 -2.04 7.88 -0.15
N ILE A 175 -1.53 8.15 -1.36
CA ILE A 175 -0.78 9.38 -1.66
C ILE A 175 -1.68 10.60 -1.47
N GLU A 176 -2.96 10.51 -1.84
CA GLU A 176 -3.93 11.57 -1.67
C GLU A 176 -4.08 11.97 -0.19
N LYS A 177 -4.22 10.98 0.72
CA LYS A 177 -4.31 11.23 2.16
C LYS A 177 -3.00 11.84 2.70
N SER A 178 -1.84 11.39 2.20
CA SER A 178 -0.54 11.99 2.55
C SER A 178 -0.46 13.47 2.15
N GLU A 179 -0.93 13.82 0.96
CA GLU A 179 -0.94 15.21 0.47
C GLU A 179 -1.94 16.08 1.25
N LEU A 180 -3.13 15.55 1.58
CA LEU A 180 -4.10 16.23 2.42
C LEU A 180 -3.53 16.53 3.81
N LEU A 181 -2.90 15.54 4.44
CA LEU A 181 -2.24 15.71 5.75
C LEU A 181 -1.07 16.70 5.66
N SER A 182 -0.23 16.58 4.64
CA SER A 182 0.89 17.50 4.36
C SER A 182 0.40 18.94 4.27
N ASN A 183 -0.66 19.20 3.51
CA ASN A 183 -1.24 20.54 3.39
C ASN A 183 -1.81 21.05 4.72
N ALA A 184 -2.41 20.18 5.53
CA ALA A 184 -2.91 20.55 6.84
C ALA A 184 -1.76 20.89 7.81
N LEU A 185 -0.67 20.12 7.81
CA LEU A 185 0.54 20.39 8.59
C LEU A 185 1.25 21.69 8.14
N LYS A 186 1.27 21.99 6.83
CA LYS A 186 1.77 23.28 6.32
C LYS A 186 0.97 24.45 6.87
N LYS A 187 -0.36 24.34 6.92
CA LYS A 187 -1.24 25.37 7.51
C LYS A 187 -0.96 25.54 9.02
N ALA A 188 -0.70 24.45 9.72
CA ALA A 188 -0.29 24.45 11.13
C ALA A 188 1.17 24.90 11.36
N LYS A 189 1.93 25.20 10.30
CA LYS A 189 3.36 25.60 10.35
C LYS A 189 4.28 24.53 10.95
N ILE A 190 3.93 23.25 10.78
CA ILE A 190 4.75 22.12 11.24
C ILE A 190 5.61 21.65 10.07
N LYS A 191 6.95 21.71 10.24
CA LYS A 191 7.90 21.19 9.26
C LYS A 191 7.80 19.67 9.21
N HIS A 192 7.65 19.11 8.02
CA HIS A 192 7.53 17.67 7.81
C HIS A 192 8.10 17.25 6.46
N ASN A 193 8.35 15.96 6.32
CA ASN A 193 8.75 15.31 5.07
C ASN A 193 7.68 14.29 4.62
N VAL A 194 7.57 14.04 3.32
CA VAL A 194 6.61 13.08 2.76
C VAL A 194 7.33 12.02 1.94
N LEU A 195 7.04 10.75 2.21
CA LEU A 195 7.54 9.57 1.50
C LEU A 195 6.39 8.94 0.71
N ASN A 196 6.55 8.81 -0.61
CA ASN A 196 5.49 8.38 -1.53
C ASN A 196 5.87 7.14 -2.37
N ALA A 197 6.92 6.43 -2.00
CA ALA A 197 7.45 5.22 -2.64
C ALA A 197 7.91 5.41 -4.10
N LYS A 198 8.17 6.65 -4.55
CA LYS A 198 8.63 6.93 -5.93
C LYS A 198 10.15 7.01 -6.05
N PHE A 199 10.88 7.39 -5.00
CA PHE A 199 12.32 7.69 -5.08
C PHE A 199 13.09 7.05 -3.91
N HIS A 200 13.53 5.80 -4.05
CA HIS A 200 14.09 5.02 -2.94
C HIS A 200 15.35 5.61 -2.28
N GLU A 201 16.30 6.16 -3.03
CA GLU A 201 17.54 6.72 -2.45
C GLU A 201 17.27 7.93 -1.57
N ARG A 202 16.46 8.89 -2.08
CA ARG A 202 16.10 10.10 -1.35
C ARG A 202 15.20 9.80 -0.14
N GLU A 203 14.39 8.74 -0.21
CA GLU A 203 13.60 8.28 0.92
C GLU A 203 14.47 7.76 2.06
N ALA A 204 15.58 7.07 1.76
CA ALA A 204 16.49 6.57 2.78
C ALA A 204 17.13 7.71 3.59
N GLU A 205 17.53 8.80 2.94
CA GLU A 205 18.06 10.00 3.60
C GLU A 205 17.03 10.63 4.56
N ILE A 206 15.79 10.78 4.10
CA ILE A 206 14.70 11.33 4.92
C ILE A 206 14.40 10.43 6.12
N VAL A 207 14.38 9.10 5.93
CA VAL A 207 14.13 8.13 7.00
C VAL A 207 15.26 8.13 8.03
N ALA A 208 16.51 8.31 7.58
CA ALA A 208 17.68 8.40 8.46
C ALA A 208 17.62 9.62 9.41
N GLU A 209 16.97 10.69 9.01
CA GLU A 209 16.74 11.89 9.83
C GLU A 209 15.42 11.87 10.60
N ALA A 210 14.52 10.93 10.31
CA ALA A 210 13.17 10.88 10.91
C ALA A 210 13.17 10.63 12.43
N GLY A 211 14.28 10.15 12.99
CA GLY A 211 14.45 9.95 14.43
C GLY A 211 15.02 11.14 15.19
N THR A 212 15.24 12.29 14.53
CA THR A 212 15.77 13.50 15.18
C THR A 212 14.69 14.24 15.98
N PRO A 213 15.04 15.01 17.04
CA PRO A 213 14.06 15.68 17.88
C PRO A 213 13.07 16.55 17.09
N GLY A 214 11.78 16.33 17.33
CA GLY A 214 10.69 17.08 16.67
C GLY A 214 10.53 16.83 15.17
N ALA A 215 11.22 15.83 14.59
CA ALA A 215 11.03 15.46 13.20
C ALA A 215 9.65 14.84 12.96
N VAL A 216 8.98 15.26 11.89
CA VAL A 216 7.70 14.71 11.45
C VAL A 216 7.85 14.15 10.05
N THR A 217 7.56 12.86 9.88
CA THR A 217 7.66 12.18 8.59
C THR A 217 6.35 11.50 8.26
N ILE A 218 5.79 11.79 7.09
CA ILE A 218 4.59 11.13 6.55
C ILE A 218 5.04 10.02 5.60
N ALA A 219 4.60 8.80 5.83
CA ALA A 219 4.90 7.64 5.01
C ALA A 219 3.61 7.09 4.39
N THR A 220 3.59 7.03 3.06
CA THR A 220 2.48 6.41 2.32
C THR A 220 2.69 4.89 2.26
N ASN A 221 1.74 4.12 2.77
CA ASN A 221 1.79 2.66 2.89
C ASN A 221 3.10 2.18 3.54
N MET A 222 3.95 1.51 2.76
CA MET A 222 5.23 0.96 3.19
C MET A 222 6.43 1.79 2.70
N ALA A 223 6.25 3.07 2.36
CA ALA A 223 7.37 3.93 1.99
C ALA A 223 8.43 3.97 3.11
N GLY A 224 9.71 4.01 2.74
CA GLY A 224 10.81 3.87 3.70
C GLY A 224 11.00 2.46 4.28
N ARG A 225 10.47 1.40 3.64
CA ARG A 225 10.77 -0.01 3.98
C ARG A 225 12.22 -0.36 3.63
N GLY A 226 12.88 -1.05 4.55
CA GLY A 226 14.29 -1.43 4.44
C GLY A 226 15.24 -0.54 5.22
N THR A 227 14.87 0.71 5.49
CA THR A 227 15.70 1.66 6.25
C THR A 227 15.27 1.74 7.72
N ASP A 228 16.25 1.71 8.63
CA ASP A 228 16.02 1.86 10.07
C ASP A 228 15.84 3.32 10.46
N ILE A 229 14.94 3.61 11.41
CA ILE A 229 14.80 4.92 12.03
C ILE A 229 15.59 4.89 13.32
N VAL A 230 16.81 5.43 13.28
CA VAL A 230 17.66 5.54 14.46
C VAL A 230 17.28 6.80 15.24
N LEU A 231 16.90 6.64 16.51
CA LEU A 231 16.60 7.77 17.40
C LEU A 231 17.84 8.65 17.56
N GLY A 232 17.68 9.97 17.44
CA GLY A 232 18.78 10.95 17.40
C GLY A 232 19.39 11.16 16.01
N GLY A 233 18.87 10.48 14.98
CA GLY A 233 19.39 10.50 13.60
C GLY A 233 20.48 9.44 13.37
N SER A 234 20.76 9.11 12.11
CA SER A 234 21.80 8.13 11.78
C SER A 234 23.21 8.71 11.95
N TRP A 235 23.91 8.32 13.02
CA TRP A 235 25.33 8.63 13.17
C TRP A 235 26.19 7.88 12.15
N GLN A 236 25.75 6.70 11.68
CA GLN A 236 26.44 5.93 10.64
C GLN A 236 26.52 6.74 9.34
N ALA A 237 25.41 7.35 8.91
CA ALA A 237 25.39 8.19 7.72
C ALA A 237 26.37 9.38 7.82
N LYS A 238 26.51 9.97 9.03
CA LYS A 238 27.51 11.03 9.27
C LYS A 238 28.95 10.53 9.16
N VAL A 239 29.22 9.31 9.60
CA VAL A 239 30.55 8.68 9.50
C VAL A 239 30.86 8.28 8.06
N GLU A 240 29.90 7.75 7.31
CA GLU A 240 30.04 7.37 5.90
C GLU A 240 30.29 8.58 4.98
N ALA A 241 29.83 9.77 5.37
CA ALA A 241 30.11 11.01 4.67
C ALA A 241 31.57 11.51 4.83
N LEU A 242 32.33 10.99 5.80
CA LEU A 242 33.73 11.34 6.03
C LEU A 242 34.66 10.43 5.20
N GLN A 243 35.69 11.01 4.60
CA GLN A 243 36.76 10.24 3.96
C GLN A 243 37.78 9.80 5.02
N ASP A 244 37.96 8.48 5.15
CA ASP A 244 38.89 7.82 6.09
C ASP A 244 38.82 8.36 7.54
N PRO A 245 37.64 8.23 8.20
CA PRO A 245 37.41 8.84 9.50
C PRO A 245 38.31 8.24 10.58
N THR A 246 39.00 9.10 11.35
CA THR A 246 39.80 8.64 12.48
C THR A 246 38.89 8.17 13.62
N LYS A 247 39.43 7.32 14.50
CA LYS A 247 38.68 6.78 15.64
C LYS A 247 38.14 7.90 16.54
N GLU A 248 38.92 8.96 16.72
CA GLU A 248 38.54 10.13 17.52
C GLU A 248 37.34 10.88 16.91
N GLN A 249 37.26 10.99 15.58
CA GLN A 249 36.13 11.62 14.90
C GLN A 249 34.85 10.79 15.05
N ILE A 250 34.97 9.47 14.92
CA ILE A 250 33.84 8.55 15.10
C ILE A 250 33.31 8.62 16.53
N ASP A 251 34.21 8.62 17.52
CA ASP A 251 33.85 8.67 18.93
C ASP A 251 33.21 10.02 19.30
N ALA A 252 33.68 11.13 18.72
CA ALA A 252 33.05 12.44 18.87
C ALA A 252 31.62 12.46 18.29
N ILE A 253 31.42 11.97 17.06
CA ILE A 253 30.10 11.89 16.42
C ILE A 253 29.13 11.03 17.24
N LYS A 254 29.61 9.89 17.77
CA LYS A 254 28.81 9.03 18.65
C LYS A 254 28.45 9.70 19.97
N ALA A 255 29.37 10.46 20.55
CA ALA A 255 29.12 11.19 21.80
C ALA A 255 28.04 12.27 21.60
N GLU A 256 28.13 13.03 20.50
CA GLU A 256 27.09 14.00 20.11
C GLU A 256 25.75 13.31 19.83
N TRP A 257 25.76 12.24 19.04
CA TRP A 257 24.55 11.46 18.75
C TRP A 257 23.90 10.94 20.03
N LYS A 258 24.69 10.44 20.98
CA LYS A 258 24.18 9.88 22.23
C LYS A 258 23.40 10.92 23.03
N GLN A 259 23.86 12.17 23.08
CA GLN A 259 23.13 13.24 23.77
C GLN A 259 21.76 13.49 23.13
N VAL A 260 21.70 13.53 21.80
CA VAL A 260 20.45 13.71 21.05
C VAL A 260 19.54 12.49 21.19
N HIS A 261 20.12 11.29 21.16
CA HIS A 261 19.41 10.02 21.33
C HIS A 261 18.74 9.96 22.72
N ASP A 262 19.49 10.27 23.78
CA ASP A 262 18.99 10.28 25.14
C ASP A 262 17.86 11.32 25.30
N GLN A 263 17.97 12.50 24.68
CA GLN A 263 16.90 13.50 24.62
C GLN A 263 15.62 12.96 23.95
N VAL A 264 15.76 12.20 22.86
CA VAL A 264 14.60 11.58 22.17
C VAL A 264 13.98 10.48 23.02
N LEU A 265 14.79 9.70 23.75
CA LEU A 265 14.27 8.70 24.69
C LEU A 265 13.49 9.36 25.83
N GLU A 266 14.00 10.45 26.39
CA GLU A 266 13.33 11.22 27.45
C GLU A 266 12.02 11.84 26.99
N SER A 267 11.91 12.23 25.72
CA SER A 267 10.65 12.71 25.13
C SER A 267 9.64 11.58 24.80
N GLY A 268 10.01 10.31 25.04
CA GLY A 268 9.14 9.14 24.88
C GLY A 268 9.45 8.29 23.63
N GLY A 269 10.57 8.55 22.95
CA GLY A 269 11.02 7.84 21.75
C GLY A 269 10.16 8.12 20.52
N LEU A 270 10.32 7.32 19.46
CA LEU A 270 9.54 7.50 18.22
C LEU A 270 8.04 7.24 18.47
N HIS A 271 7.21 8.21 18.10
CA HIS A 271 5.75 8.06 18.10
C HIS A 271 5.25 7.65 16.71
N ILE A 272 4.43 6.60 16.66
CA ILE A 272 3.82 6.10 15.42
C ILE A 272 2.35 6.48 15.39
N ILE A 273 1.93 7.15 14.33
CA ILE A 273 0.54 7.53 14.09
C ILE A 273 0.04 6.78 12.85
N GLY A 274 -0.90 5.85 13.02
CA GLY A 274 -1.64 5.27 11.90
C GLY A 274 -2.89 6.11 11.63
N THR A 275 -3.06 6.61 10.40
CA THR A 275 -4.23 7.44 10.06
C THR A 275 -5.46 6.64 9.65
N GLU A 276 -5.28 5.35 9.40
CA GLU A 276 -6.28 4.35 9.06
C GLU A 276 -5.74 2.95 9.43
N ARG A 277 -6.62 1.95 9.43
CA ARG A 277 -6.24 0.54 9.53
C ARG A 277 -6.12 -0.07 8.15
N HIS A 278 -5.05 -0.82 7.89
CA HIS A 278 -4.92 -1.58 6.64
C HIS A 278 -5.85 -2.80 6.64
N GLU A 279 -6.08 -3.38 5.47
CA GLU A 279 -6.82 -4.64 5.34
C GLU A 279 -6.14 -5.80 6.08
N SER A 280 -4.80 -5.75 6.16
CA SER A 280 -3.98 -6.74 6.86
C SER A 280 -3.34 -6.14 8.11
N ARG A 281 -3.53 -6.81 9.25
CA ARG A 281 -2.90 -6.52 10.55
C ARG A 281 -1.39 -6.60 10.47
N ARG A 282 -0.87 -7.43 9.57
CA ARG A 282 0.57 -7.54 9.31
C ARG A 282 1.17 -6.20 8.92
N ILE A 283 0.49 -5.41 8.09
CA ILE A 283 0.96 -4.10 7.61
C ILE A 283 0.91 -3.08 8.75
N ASP A 284 -0.16 -3.07 9.54
CA ASP A 284 -0.27 -2.22 10.73
C ASP A 284 0.85 -2.51 11.73
N ASN A 285 1.15 -3.79 11.98
CA ASN A 285 2.21 -4.20 12.90
C ASN A 285 3.61 -3.85 12.37
N GLN A 286 3.82 -3.86 11.05
CA GLN A 286 5.05 -3.36 10.45
C GLN A 286 5.23 -1.85 10.67
N LEU A 287 4.14 -1.08 10.62
CA LEU A 287 4.17 0.35 10.93
C LEU A 287 4.51 0.57 12.41
N ARG A 288 3.83 -0.12 13.35
CA ARG A 288 4.16 -0.06 14.79
C ARG A 288 5.61 -0.46 15.07
N GLY A 289 6.09 -1.50 14.38
CA GLY A 289 7.45 -2.03 14.48
C GLY A 289 8.57 -1.08 14.04
N ARG A 290 8.22 0.11 13.54
CA ARG A 290 9.19 1.20 13.32
C ARG A 290 9.63 1.87 14.62
N SER A 291 8.84 1.76 15.70
CA SER A 291 9.17 2.28 17.02
C SER A 291 9.52 1.17 18.02
N GLY A 292 10.25 1.52 19.08
CA GLY A 292 10.66 0.63 20.17
C GLY A 292 11.72 -0.40 19.79
N ARG A 293 12.59 -0.07 18.82
CA ARG A 293 13.68 -0.95 18.38
C ARG A 293 14.75 -1.07 19.46
N GLN A 294 15.37 -2.24 19.58
CA GLN A 294 16.40 -2.52 20.59
C GLN A 294 16.00 -2.11 22.03
N GLY A 295 14.71 -2.25 22.37
CA GLY A 295 14.19 -1.93 23.70
C GLY A 295 14.13 -0.44 24.00
N ASP A 296 14.23 0.42 22.99
CA ASP A 296 14.05 1.86 23.13
C ASP A 296 12.62 2.18 23.57
N ALA A 297 12.47 3.33 24.23
CA ALA A 297 11.16 3.93 24.45
C ALA A 297 10.49 4.22 23.11
N GLY A 298 9.16 4.18 23.11
CA GLY A 298 8.40 4.40 21.91
C GLY A 298 6.92 4.25 22.15
N SER A 299 6.10 4.74 21.23
CA SER A 299 4.66 4.59 21.31
C SER A 299 4.02 4.45 19.94
N SER A 300 2.84 3.86 19.90
CA SER A 300 2.02 3.81 18.70
C SER A 300 0.56 4.08 19.02
N ARG A 301 -0.14 4.76 18.11
CA ARG A 301 -1.59 5.01 18.19
C ARG A 301 -2.19 5.05 16.79
N PHE A 302 -3.39 4.52 16.64
CA PHE A 302 -4.15 4.61 15.39
C PHE A 302 -5.36 5.52 15.60
N TYR A 303 -5.56 6.42 14.64
CA TYR A 303 -6.65 7.37 14.56
C TYR A 303 -7.55 6.93 13.42
N LEU A 304 -8.81 6.66 13.70
CA LEU A 304 -9.77 6.11 12.76
C LEU A 304 -10.99 7.00 12.67
N SER A 305 -11.70 6.90 11.56
CA SER A 305 -12.99 7.55 11.34
C SER A 305 -14.03 6.52 10.96
N MET A 306 -15.28 6.72 11.39
CA MET A 306 -16.41 5.92 10.90
C MET A 306 -16.58 6.02 9.37
N GLU A 307 -15.96 7.01 8.74
CA GLU A 307 -15.92 7.20 7.29
C GLU A 307 -14.78 6.43 6.60
N ASP A 308 -13.87 5.81 7.34
CA ASP A 308 -12.75 5.06 6.77
C ASP A 308 -13.22 3.77 6.06
N SER A 309 -12.50 3.40 5.00
CA SER A 309 -12.82 2.28 4.10
C SER A 309 -13.09 0.98 4.86
N LEU A 310 -12.18 0.63 5.79
CA LEU A 310 -12.31 -0.59 6.59
C LEU A 310 -13.56 -0.54 7.48
N LEU A 311 -13.80 0.56 8.20
CA LEU A 311 -14.91 0.66 9.12
C LEU A 311 -16.27 0.66 8.40
N ARG A 312 -16.36 1.23 7.20
CA ARG A 312 -17.55 1.16 6.34
C ARG A 312 -17.90 -0.27 5.92
N ILE A 313 -16.92 -1.14 5.68
CA ILE A 313 -17.17 -2.54 5.30
C ILE A 313 -17.87 -3.32 6.43
N PHE A 314 -17.65 -2.91 7.69
CA PHE A 314 -18.10 -3.66 8.86
C PHE A 314 -19.23 -3.03 9.65
N THR A 315 -19.36 -1.71 9.60
CA THR A 315 -20.47 -1.01 10.23
C THR A 315 -21.62 -0.96 9.22
N SER A 316 -22.69 -1.72 9.48
CA SER A 316 -23.94 -1.53 8.73
C SER A 316 -24.37 -0.07 8.85
N ASP A 317 -24.91 0.53 7.80
CA ASP A 317 -25.32 1.95 7.78
C ASP A 317 -26.17 2.35 9.00
N ARG A 318 -27.02 1.42 9.45
CA ARG A 318 -27.85 1.60 10.65
C ARG A 318 -27.04 1.74 11.94
N MET A 319 -26.03 0.89 12.12
CA MET A 319 -25.14 0.91 13.28
C MET A 319 -24.18 2.09 13.24
N ALA A 320 -23.69 2.45 12.05
CA ALA A 320 -22.93 3.68 11.86
C ALA A 320 -23.79 4.91 12.25
N SER A 321 -25.02 5.00 11.77
CA SER A 321 -25.93 6.11 12.12
C SER A 321 -26.23 6.19 13.62
N LEU A 322 -26.39 5.06 14.29
CA LEU A 322 -26.63 4.97 15.74
C LEU A 322 -25.42 5.47 16.53
N ILE A 323 -24.23 5.01 16.18
CA ILE A 323 -22.97 5.44 16.82
C ILE A 323 -22.76 6.94 16.56
N GLN A 324 -22.91 7.39 15.32
CA GLN A 324 -22.76 8.80 14.95
C GLN A 324 -23.79 9.70 15.65
N SER A 325 -25.02 9.21 15.88
CA SER A 325 -26.05 9.97 16.61
C SER A 325 -25.79 10.12 18.10
N GLY A 326 -24.97 9.23 18.67
CA GLY A 326 -24.59 9.27 20.09
C GLY A 326 -23.23 9.93 20.36
N MET A 327 -22.53 10.40 19.32
CA MET A 327 -21.24 11.10 19.43
C MET A 327 -21.44 12.60 19.23
N GLU A 328 -20.97 13.40 20.19
CA GLU A 328 -20.86 14.84 20.03
C GLU A 328 -19.71 15.20 19.07
N GLU A 329 -19.77 16.40 18.48
CA GLU A 329 -18.73 16.89 17.57
C GLU A 329 -17.41 17.05 18.34
N GLY A 330 -16.34 16.45 17.81
CA GLY A 330 -15.02 16.41 18.46
C GLY A 330 -14.86 15.36 19.56
N GLU A 331 -15.90 14.59 19.90
CA GLU A 331 -15.78 13.49 20.85
C GLU A 331 -15.15 12.25 20.19
N ALA A 332 -14.21 11.62 20.88
CA ALA A 332 -13.51 10.45 20.41
C ALA A 332 -13.86 9.21 21.25
N ILE A 333 -14.10 8.08 20.58
CA ILE A 333 -14.30 6.81 21.28
C ILE A 333 -12.92 6.14 21.44
N GLU A 334 -12.41 6.12 22.67
CA GLU A 334 -11.21 5.38 23.05
C GLU A 334 -11.59 4.19 23.94
N SER A 335 -11.49 2.97 23.41
CA SER A 335 -11.80 1.76 24.19
C SER A 335 -11.06 0.53 23.69
N LYS A 336 -10.45 -0.22 24.61
CA LYS A 336 -9.82 -1.52 24.32
C LYS A 336 -10.81 -2.52 23.70
N MET A 337 -12.10 -2.42 24.02
CA MET A 337 -13.13 -3.29 23.43
C MET A 337 -13.33 -2.97 21.95
N LEU A 338 -13.31 -1.68 21.58
CA LEU A 338 -13.46 -1.24 20.21
C LEU A 338 -12.25 -1.66 19.36
N SER A 339 -11.02 -1.44 19.85
CA SER A 339 -9.80 -1.88 19.14
C SER A 339 -9.82 -3.39 18.86
N ARG A 340 -10.24 -4.22 19.82
CA ARG A 340 -10.40 -5.68 19.61
C ARG A 340 -11.47 -6.03 18.58
N SER A 341 -12.54 -5.24 18.49
CA SER A 341 -13.62 -5.47 17.52
C SER A 341 -13.16 -5.13 16.10
N ILE A 342 -12.37 -4.06 15.95
CA ILE A 342 -11.73 -3.68 14.69
C ILE A 342 -10.71 -4.74 14.27
N GLU A 343 -9.92 -5.27 15.21
CA GLU A 343 -8.97 -6.35 14.90
C GLU A 343 -9.67 -7.63 14.39
N LYS A 344 -10.81 -8.01 14.99
CA LYS A 344 -11.63 -9.13 14.50
C LYS A 344 -12.18 -8.87 13.11
N ALA A 345 -12.54 -7.63 12.82
CA ALA A 345 -12.98 -7.20 11.51
C ALA A 345 -11.86 -7.37 10.47
N GLN A 346 -10.65 -6.85 10.75
CA GLN A 346 -9.48 -7.05 9.89
C GLN A 346 -9.22 -8.54 9.62
N ARG A 347 -9.26 -9.39 10.65
CA ARG A 347 -9.08 -10.85 10.48
C ARG A 347 -10.09 -11.50 9.53
N LYS A 348 -11.30 -10.95 9.43
CA LYS A 348 -12.33 -11.43 8.49
C LYS A 348 -12.07 -10.95 7.05
N VAL A 349 -11.46 -9.78 6.86
CA VAL A 349 -10.97 -9.34 5.54
C VAL A 349 -9.76 -10.18 5.13
N GLU A 350 -8.81 -10.40 6.05
CA GLU A 350 -7.65 -11.27 5.81
C GLU A 350 -8.06 -12.66 5.32
N GLY A 351 -9.08 -13.30 5.92
CA GLY A 351 -9.54 -14.62 5.48
C GLY A 351 -10.36 -14.65 4.18
N ARG A 352 -10.69 -13.50 3.60
CA ARG A 352 -11.35 -13.40 2.27
C ARG A 352 -10.35 -13.21 1.13
N ASN A 353 -9.23 -12.57 1.43
CA ASN A 353 -8.11 -12.37 0.52
C ASN A 353 -7.27 -13.65 0.44
#